data_AF-A0A7S2P9G8-F1
#
_entry.id   AF-A0A7S2P9G8-F1
#
_cell.length_a   1.000
_cell.length_b   1.000
_cell.length_c   1.000
_cell.angle_alpha   90.00
_cell.angle_beta   90.00
_cell.angle_gamma   90.00
#
_symmetry.space_group_name_H-M   'P 1'
#
loop_
_entity.id
_entity.type
_entity.pdbx_description
1 polymer ?
#
loop_
_entity_poly.entity_id
_entity_poly.type
_entity_poly.pdbx_seq_one_letter_code
_entity_poly.pdbx_strand_id
1 'polypeptide(L)'
;ALGDGVRVTTAARHNLAPGDAIRFFNAGLRADSDGVCPTVYSPAIGQHVSACVEKLTAHSLEVMRVESDHAAVLAVSLSAAECAAFDLTTSSWLMTSRQTFTGLFAPRDARGSYAICWGQGPASDGEYAAFAGTLEVLAPSFFQSAFFVSTVVVAVQSPSILAFQVGNSARYAEAVGPLSLKLVFRQPTRLRHAFRASEAGAPRRVDRPEARQAHCGRLFRELWAEEGEGFPQPRGCYYDEDEGAYGMLFPVGAGLRPGARYQIVIMTTHTSNLVKEHEWSTRYYTVPSPPFAPQEIEHTAPDAWGDAGAVASAAACKEVCAQTRACNIAVYHADTDHHCLIADFSQRLDPFATEDTSVSNRTDITMYMLDRLNRSHPELRYDGTLRRTRNVAVDVISMDDMDSAPFTVIEMSEAVVDASAGLPPAAPDHRWHLDDGVRILGADGDAGAAGPTSLDPAAPALHVRLRAAPGGPIEPGAIVRLILWPLTQWAVPRDCRVECTPSSPQERCGFVPCEPRPLVTKPWQSTRNTLRVELPTGMSSITHEVMHTLSFRGRYIPLPDEGFLPTRFAAE
;
A
#
# COMPACT_ATOMS: atom_id res chain seq x y z
N ALA A 1 32.40 44.72 23.56
CA ALA A 1 32.29 43.27 23.81
C ALA A 1 31.32 42.67 22.81
N LEU A 2 31.79 42.45 21.59
CA LEU A 2 31.18 41.65 20.52
C LEU A 2 32.35 40.76 20.09
N GLY A 3 32.21 39.43 20.24
CA GLY A 3 33.33 38.49 20.20
C GLY A 3 34.28 38.71 19.03
N ASP A 4 35.58 38.77 19.34
CA ASP A 4 36.65 39.00 18.38
C ASP A 4 36.71 37.83 17.38
N GLY A 5 36.17 38.03 16.18
CA GLY A 5 36.22 37.08 15.08
C GLY A 5 37.03 37.63 13.91
N VAL A 6 37.53 36.74 13.05
CA VAL A 6 38.32 37.14 11.87
C VAL A 6 37.36 37.53 10.75
N ARG A 7 37.40 38.80 10.33
CA ARG A 7 36.69 39.26 9.14
C ARG A 7 37.45 38.80 7.89
N VAL A 8 36.78 38.07 7.03
CA VAL A 8 37.31 37.62 5.74
C VAL A 8 36.52 38.30 4.64
N THR A 9 37.21 38.82 3.63
CA THR A 9 36.61 39.44 2.44
C THR A 9 37.13 38.72 1.20
N THR A 10 36.26 38.38 0.27
CA THR A 10 36.62 37.64 -0.94
C THR A 10 36.29 38.35 -2.23
N ALA A 11 37.14 38.11 -3.23
CA ALA A 11 36.96 38.67 -4.56
C ALA A 11 35.71 38.13 -5.28
N ALA A 12 35.35 36.86 -5.04
CA ALA A 12 34.14 36.24 -5.56
C ALA A 12 33.00 36.30 -4.54
N ARG A 13 31.75 36.27 -5.05
CA ARG A 13 30.56 36.12 -4.21
C ARG A 13 30.56 34.75 -3.56
N HIS A 14 30.15 34.69 -2.30
CA HIS A 14 29.93 33.46 -1.55
C HIS A 14 28.46 33.34 -1.12
N ASN A 15 27.99 32.11 -0.91
CA ASN A 15 26.64 31.83 -0.41
C ASN A 15 26.68 31.35 1.05
N LEU A 16 27.65 31.82 1.83
CA LEU A 16 27.78 31.45 3.24
C LEU A 16 26.60 31.99 4.05
N ALA A 17 26.21 31.24 5.06
CA ALA A 17 25.26 31.63 6.10
C ALA A 17 25.93 31.55 7.48
N PRO A 18 25.44 32.30 8.48
CA PRO A 18 25.84 32.09 9.86
C PRO A 18 25.65 30.61 10.27
N GLY A 19 26.66 30.02 10.92
CA GLY A 19 26.70 28.60 11.30
C GLY A 19 27.40 27.68 10.29
N ASP A 20 27.72 28.15 9.08
CA ASP A 20 28.51 27.36 8.13
C ASP A 20 29.92 27.08 8.64
N ALA A 21 30.45 25.91 8.32
CA ALA A 21 31.80 25.49 8.67
C ALA A 21 32.74 25.59 7.45
N ILE A 22 33.86 26.29 7.60
CA ILE A 22 34.84 26.50 6.52
C ILE A 22 36.25 26.07 6.94
N ARG A 23 36.99 25.48 5.99
CA ARG A 23 38.42 25.12 6.19
C ARG A 23 39.29 25.90 5.21
N PHE A 24 40.42 26.41 5.72
CA PHE A 24 41.42 27.13 4.92
C PHE A 24 42.53 26.21 4.43
N PHE A 25 42.97 26.43 3.19
CA PHE A 25 44.14 25.81 2.59
C PHE A 25 45.09 26.89 2.07
N ASN A 26 46.40 26.62 2.17
CA ASN A 26 47.48 27.51 1.73
C ASN A 26 47.48 28.89 2.40
N ALA A 27 47.05 28.98 3.67
CA ALA A 27 47.17 30.21 4.44
C ALA A 27 48.65 30.53 4.71
N GLY A 28 49.06 31.77 4.43
CA GLY A 28 50.42 32.26 4.64
C GLY A 28 50.52 33.25 5.80
N LEU A 29 51.74 33.53 6.24
CA LEU A 29 52.06 34.67 7.10
C LEU A 29 52.54 35.85 6.26
N ARG A 30 52.25 37.07 6.71
CA ARG A 30 52.84 38.28 6.13
C ARG A 30 54.33 38.35 6.47
N ALA A 31 55.14 38.86 5.55
CA ALA A 31 56.59 38.93 5.69
C ALA A 31 57.08 39.80 6.87
N ASP A 32 56.22 40.66 7.43
CA ASP A 32 56.50 41.55 8.56
C ASP A 32 56.01 40.99 9.92
N SER A 33 55.54 39.75 9.97
CA SER A 33 54.94 39.14 11.17
C SER A 33 55.94 38.43 12.11
N ASP A 34 57.24 38.66 11.93
CA ASP A 34 58.30 38.02 12.71
C ASP A 34 58.10 38.24 14.22
N GLY A 35 58.03 37.14 14.97
CA GLY A 35 57.86 37.14 16.43
C GLY A 35 56.42 37.24 16.94
N VAL A 36 55.43 37.43 16.06
CA VAL A 36 54.01 37.47 16.46
C VAL A 36 53.44 36.06 16.64
N CYS A 37 53.83 35.14 15.76
CA CYS A 37 53.34 33.77 15.75
C CYS A 37 54.48 32.79 16.07
N PRO A 38 54.42 32.05 17.19
CA PRO A 38 55.46 31.09 17.52
C PRO A 38 55.43 29.91 16.53
N THR A 39 56.60 29.34 16.26
CA THR A 39 56.72 28.13 15.43
C THR A 39 56.40 26.89 16.28
N VAL A 40 55.54 26.02 15.77
CA VAL A 40 55.15 24.74 16.39
C VAL A 40 55.35 23.61 15.38
N TYR A 41 55.59 22.40 15.87
CA TYR A 41 55.63 21.23 15.00
C TYR A 41 54.21 20.78 14.68
N SER A 42 53.82 20.77 13.41
CA SER A 42 52.49 20.31 13.02
C SER A 42 52.52 18.84 12.58
N PRO A 43 51.83 17.94 13.32
CA PRO A 43 51.77 16.52 12.97
C PRO A 43 51.05 16.28 11.63
N ALA A 44 50.12 17.16 11.25
CA ALA A 44 49.29 16.99 10.05
C ALA A 44 50.09 17.10 8.74
N ILE A 45 51.20 17.83 8.77
CA ILE A 45 52.06 18.09 7.60
C ILE A 45 53.51 17.62 7.79
N GLY A 46 53.87 17.19 9.00
CA GLY A 46 55.18 16.63 9.33
C GLY A 46 56.32 17.64 9.39
N GLN A 47 56.02 18.93 9.59
CA GLN A 47 56.99 20.03 9.54
C GLN A 47 56.69 21.09 10.61
N HIS A 48 57.68 21.93 10.92
CA HIS A 48 57.48 23.11 11.75
C HIS A 48 56.78 24.21 10.95
N VAL A 49 55.66 24.69 11.45
CA VAL A 49 54.89 25.81 10.90
C VAL A 49 54.53 26.83 11.96
N SER A 50 54.06 27.99 11.55
CA SER A 50 53.50 28.98 12.46
C SER A 50 52.26 28.42 13.20
N ALA A 51 52.20 28.58 14.51
CA ALA A 51 51.06 28.17 15.35
C ALA A 51 49.76 28.83 14.92
N CYS A 52 49.86 30.05 14.40
CA CYS A 52 48.74 30.78 13.82
C CYS A 52 48.20 30.05 12.57
N VAL A 53 49.09 29.65 11.66
CA VAL A 53 48.71 28.92 10.43
C VAL A 53 48.14 27.55 10.76
N GLU A 54 48.73 26.83 11.71
CA GLU A 54 48.20 25.55 12.18
C GLU A 54 46.78 25.71 12.76
N LYS A 55 46.53 26.70 13.62
CA LYS A 55 45.19 26.96 14.18
C LYS A 55 44.13 27.23 13.10
N LEU A 56 44.46 27.99 12.07
CA LEU A 56 43.51 28.29 10.97
C LEU A 56 43.24 27.09 10.05
N THR A 57 44.22 26.20 9.87
CA THR A 57 44.12 25.10 8.90
C THR A 57 43.69 23.77 9.53
N ALA A 58 43.92 23.58 10.83
CA ALA A 58 43.58 22.35 11.55
C ALA A 58 42.07 22.15 11.76
N HIS A 59 41.31 23.24 11.93
CA HIS A 59 39.89 23.17 12.32
C HIS A 59 38.96 23.73 11.24
N SER A 60 37.70 23.28 11.28
CA SER A 60 36.63 23.96 10.55
C SER A 60 36.19 25.15 11.39
N LEU A 61 36.26 26.35 10.82
CA LEU A 61 35.89 27.60 11.47
C LEU A 61 34.43 27.90 11.19
N GLU A 62 33.68 28.26 12.22
CA GLU A 62 32.27 28.61 12.10
C GLU A 62 32.09 30.05 11.63
N VAL A 63 31.18 30.28 10.69
CA VAL A 63 30.76 31.61 10.26
C VAL A 63 29.86 32.21 11.34
N MET A 64 30.35 33.20 12.08
CA MET A 64 29.56 33.88 13.13
C MET A 64 28.48 34.77 12.53
N ARG A 65 28.82 35.52 11.49
CA ARG A 65 27.88 36.42 10.79
C ARG A 65 28.37 36.74 9.39
N VAL A 66 27.42 36.97 8.50
CA VAL A 66 27.66 37.38 7.11
C VAL A 66 27.38 38.87 7.03
N GLU A 67 28.37 39.65 6.60
CA GLU A 67 28.24 41.10 6.47
C GLU A 67 27.81 41.51 5.05
N SER A 68 28.17 40.72 4.05
CA SER A 68 27.73 40.86 2.66
C SER A 68 28.00 39.56 1.87
N ASP A 69 27.57 39.50 0.61
CA ASP A 69 27.91 38.39 -0.32
C ASP A 69 29.42 38.22 -0.56
N HIS A 70 30.25 39.12 -0.05
CA HIS A 70 31.70 39.12 -0.19
C HIS A 70 32.44 39.14 1.15
N ALA A 71 31.75 39.24 2.28
CA ALA A 71 32.38 39.36 3.59
C ALA A 71 31.65 38.58 4.68
N ALA A 72 32.41 37.84 5.47
CA ALA A 72 31.94 37.08 6.61
C ALA A 72 32.89 37.21 7.81
N VAL A 73 32.37 37.03 9.01
CA VAL A 73 33.15 37.01 10.26
C VAL A 73 33.17 35.57 10.79
N LEU A 74 34.36 35.09 11.12
CA LEU A 74 34.60 33.71 11.54
C LEU A 74 34.96 33.64 13.02
N ALA A 75 34.48 32.60 13.70
CA ALA A 75 34.82 32.33 15.09
C ALA A 75 36.26 31.78 15.17
N VAL A 76 37.21 32.65 15.52
CA VAL A 76 38.61 32.25 15.74
C VAL A 76 39.12 32.91 17.01
N SER A 77 39.73 32.14 17.90
CA SER A 77 40.36 32.67 19.12
C SER A 77 41.81 33.08 18.85
N LEU A 78 41.99 34.26 18.28
CA LEU A 78 43.29 34.88 18.01
C LEU A 78 43.34 36.28 18.63
N SER A 79 44.51 36.69 19.12
CA SER A 79 44.75 38.08 19.48
C SER A 79 44.74 38.97 18.22
N ALA A 80 44.49 40.27 18.40
CA ALA A 80 44.51 41.23 17.30
C ALA A 80 45.85 41.23 16.53
N ALA A 81 46.97 41.00 17.23
CA ALA A 81 48.30 40.90 16.63
C ALA A 81 48.44 39.63 15.77
N GLU A 82 48.03 38.47 16.29
CA GLU A 82 48.02 37.21 15.54
C GLU A 82 47.09 37.27 14.32
N CYS A 83 45.94 37.93 14.43
CA CYS A 83 45.03 38.12 13.30
C CYS A 83 45.63 38.99 12.19
N ALA A 84 46.35 40.06 12.55
CA ALA A 84 46.99 40.96 11.59
C ALA A 84 48.19 40.32 10.84
N ALA A 85 48.74 39.23 11.40
CA ALA A 85 49.88 38.51 10.86
C ALA A 85 49.56 37.62 9.64
N PHE A 86 48.29 37.35 9.36
CA PHE A 86 47.90 36.46 8.26
C PHE A 86 47.90 37.14 6.91
N ASP A 87 48.43 36.44 5.90
CA ASP A 87 48.17 36.72 4.49
C ASP A 87 47.16 35.69 3.95
N LEU A 88 45.92 36.16 3.78
CA LEU A 88 44.82 35.36 3.23
C LEU A 88 44.60 35.59 1.73
N THR A 89 45.42 36.43 1.08
CA THR A 89 45.21 36.82 -0.32
C THR A 89 45.34 35.66 -1.31
N THR A 90 46.10 34.63 -0.96
CA THR A 90 46.32 33.41 -1.75
C THR A 90 45.59 32.19 -1.18
N SER A 91 44.84 32.35 -0.09
CA SER A 91 44.15 31.25 0.58
C SER A 91 42.95 30.78 -0.24
N SER A 92 42.73 29.46 -0.25
CA SER A 92 41.52 28.86 -0.82
C SER A 92 40.71 28.21 0.29
N TRP A 93 39.39 28.30 0.20
CA TRP A 93 38.48 27.80 1.22
C TRP A 93 37.54 26.73 0.68
N LEU A 94 37.18 25.78 1.53
CA LEU A 94 36.19 24.74 1.22
C LEU A 94 35.06 24.77 2.25
N MET A 95 33.83 24.85 1.75
CA MET A 95 32.61 24.66 2.55
C MET A 95 32.41 23.16 2.77
N THR A 96 32.58 22.71 4.01
CA THR A 96 32.54 21.27 4.37
C THR A 96 31.16 20.80 4.85
N SER A 97 30.21 21.72 5.00
CA SER A 97 28.90 21.47 5.63
C SER A 97 27.82 20.91 4.71
N ARG A 98 28.01 20.88 3.38
CA ARG A 98 26.96 20.39 2.47
C ARG A 98 27.01 18.87 2.32
N GLN A 99 26.24 18.18 3.14
CA GLN A 99 25.90 16.77 2.94
C GLN A 99 24.50 16.65 2.31
N THR A 100 24.40 15.88 1.24
CA THR A 100 23.12 15.50 0.63
C THR A 100 22.85 14.03 0.91
N PHE A 101 21.75 13.75 1.60
CA PHE A 101 21.29 12.39 1.86
C PHE A 101 20.31 11.96 0.77
N THR A 102 20.52 10.79 0.19
CA THR A 102 19.56 10.13 -0.71
C THR A 102 18.95 8.94 0.02
N GLY A 103 17.62 8.78 -0.08
CA GLY A 103 16.93 7.63 0.53
C GLY A 103 16.79 7.72 2.05
N LEU A 104 16.47 8.89 2.61
CA LEU A 104 16.01 8.96 4.00
C LEU A 104 14.64 8.26 4.09
N PHE A 105 14.54 7.24 4.96
CA PHE A 105 13.30 6.53 5.22
C PHE A 105 12.85 6.82 6.66
N ALA A 106 11.71 7.50 6.80
CA ALA A 106 11.06 7.60 8.09
C ALA A 106 10.22 6.32 8.33
N PRO A 107 10.33 5.68 9.52
CA PRO A 107 9.38 4.64 9.91
C PRO A 107 7.94 5.17 9.81
N ARG A 108 6.97 4.30 9.52
CA ARG A 108 5.57 4.71 9.27
C ARG A 108 4.93 5.51 10.42
N ASP A 109 5.33 5.22 11.66
CA ASP A 109 4.85 5.90 12.86
C ASP A 109 5.79 7.02 13.33
N ALA A 110 6.82 7.32 12.54
CA ALA A 110 7.81 8.35 12.82
C ALA A 110 7.27 9.75 12.52
N ARG A 111 6.00 10.03 12.82
CA ARG A 111 5.47 11.39 12.81
C ARG A 111 6.23 12.25 13.82
N GLY A 112 6.43 13.51 13.47
CA GLY A 112 6.97 14.51 14.38
C GLY A 112 8.29 15.11 13.93
N SER A 113 8.86 15.93 14.82
CA SER A 113 10.08 16.66 14.57
C SER A 113 11.27 15.92 15.14
N TYR A 114 12.22 15.55 14.29
CA TYR A 114 13.48 14.93 14.66
C TYR A 114 14.55 15.99 14.74
N ALA A 115 15.30 16.01 15.83
CA ALA A 115 16.54 16.75 15.88
C ALA A 115 17.55 16.06 14.95
N ILE A 116 18.00 16.76 13.93
CA ILE A 116 19.19 16.41 13.17
C ILE A 116 20.37 17.00 13.93
N CYS A 117 21.39 16.19 14.19
CA CYS A 117 22.62 16.61 14.86
C CYS A 117 23.83 16.31 13.99
N TRP A 118 24.86 17.16 14.08
CA TRP A 118 26.18 16.91 13.53
C TRP A 118 26.89 15.83 14.37
N GLY A 119 27.42 14.80 13.73
CA GLY A 119 28.24 13.77 14.35
C GLY A 119 29.62 13.71 13.70
N GLN A 120 30.65 13.34 14.46
CA GLN A 120 31.95 12.99 13.88
C GLN A 120 31.88 11.56 13.34
N GLY A 121 32.01 11.36 12.02
CA GLY A 121 31.99 10.01 11.47
C GLY A 121 33.22 9.18 11.92
N PRO A 122 33.18 7.83 11.85
CA PRO A 122 32.02 6.96 12.08
C PRO A 122 31.80 6.86 13.59
N ALA A 123 30.85 7.65 14.11
CA ALA A 123 30.51 7.64 15.52
C ALA A 123 29.90 6.29 15.93
N SER A 124 30.43 5.72 17.01
CA SER A 124 29.63 4.86 17.89
C SER A 124 28.41 5.65 18.37
N ASP A 125 27.25 4.99 18.46
CA ASP A 125 25.99 5.59 18.93
C ASP A 125 26.21 6.52 20.14
N GLY A 126 25.99 7.83 19.98
CA GLY A 126 25.97 8.79 21.09
C GLY A 126 26.85 10.04 20.97
N GLU A 127 27.81 10.12 20.04
CA GLU A 127 28.65 11.32 19.88
C GLU A 127 28.06 12.31 18.86
N TYR A 128 27.14 13.14 19.35
CA TYR A 128 26.59 14.28 18.61
C TYR A 128 27.32 15.56 19.04
N ALA A 129 28.03 16.20 18.11
CA ALA A 129 28.82 17.40 18.37
C ALA A 129 27.97 18.66 18.52
N ALA A 130 26.87 18.77 17.78
CA ALA A 130 25.96 19.92 17.84
C ALA A 130 24.61 19.62 17.17
N PHE A 131 23.57 20.36 17.56
CA PHE A 131 22.28 20.37 16.87
C PHE A 131 22.41 21.07 15.50
N ALA A 132 21.98 20.40 14.43
CA ALA A 132 22.04 20.88 13.05
C ALA A 132 20.72 21.48 12.57
N GLY A 133 19.59 21.02 13.12
CA GLY A 133 18.27 21.49 12.73
C GLY A 133 17.18 20.47 13.08
N THR A 134 15.95 20.73 12.64
CA THR A 134 14.84 19.78 12.79
C THR A 134 14.38 19.25 11.44
N LEU A 135 14.19 17.94 11.34
CA LEU A 135 13.43 17.31 10.26
C LEU A 135 12.00 17.09 10.77
N GLU A 136 11.02 17.74 10.15
CA GLU A 136 9.62 17.44 10.43
C GLU A 136 9.10 16.40 9.43
N VAL A 137 8.66 15.26 9.96
CA VAL A 137 7.99 14.22 9.18
C VAL A 137 6.50 14.39 9.39
N LEU A 138 5.84 14.94 8.37
CA LEU A 138 4.39 15.11 8.34
C LEU A 138 3.70 13.79 8.00
N ALA A 139 2.60 13.50 8.69
CA ALA A 139 1.73 12.38 8.30
C ALA A 139 0.89 12.82 7.09
N PRO A 140 0.94 12.09 5.96
CA PRO A 140 0.05 12.37 4.84
C PRO A 140 -1.41 12.09 5.25
N SER A 141 -2.36 12.78 4.61
CA SER A 141 -3.77 12.41 4.78
C SER A 141 -4.03 11.02 4.21
N PHE A 142 -5.03 10.34 4.77
CA PHE A 142 -5.43 9.02 4.32
C PHE A 142 -6.65 9.09 3.43
N PHE A 143 -6.63 8.33 2.34
CA PHE A 143 -7.79 8.15 1.48
C PHE A 143 -8.30 6.71 1.51
N GLN A 144 -9.47 6.45 0.92
CA GLN A 144 -10.09 5.13 0.98
C GLN A 144 -9.63 4.26 -0.18
N SER A 145 -9.18 3.04 0.09
CA SER A 145 -8.88 2.06 -0.96
C SER A 145 -9.29 0.63 -0.58
N ALA A 146 -9.39 -0.22 -1.60
CA ALA A 146 -9.58 -1.66 -1.46
C ALA A 146 -8.85 -2.41 -2.58
N PHE A 147 -8.38 -3.59 -2.23
CA PHE A 147 -7.74 -4.50 -3.17
C PHE A 147 -8.58 -5.77 -3.30
N PHE A 148 -8.82 -6.22 -4.52
CA PHE A 148 -9.54 -7.46 -4.80
C PHE A 148 -8.71 -8.38 -5.67
N VAL A 149 -8.68 -9.67 -5.34
CA VAL A 149 -7.96 -10.69 -6.10
C VAL A 149 -8.95 -11.68 -6.69
N SER A 150 -8.90 -11.86 -8.02
CA SER A 150 -9.85 -12.73 -8.74
C SER A 150 -9.56 -14.23 -8.63
N THR A 151 -8.45 -14.64 -8.03
CA THR A 151 -8.18 -16.05 -7.73
C THR A 151 -7.53 -16.25 -6.37
N VAL A 152 -7.82 -17.39 -5.74
CA VAL A 152 -7.12 -17.90 -4.56
C VAL A 152 -6.16 -19.03 -4.88
N VAL A 153 -6.06 -19.44 -6.15
CA VAL A 153 -5.14 -20.51 -6.54
C VAL A 153 -3.71 -20.00 -6.54
N VAL A 154 -2.91 -20.54 -5.63
CA VAL A 154 -1.49 -20.16 -5.47
C VAL A 154 -0.73 -20.41 -6.78
N ALA A 155 0.22 -19.52 -7.07
CA ALA A 155 1.06 -19.50 -8.25
C ALA A 155 0.35 -19.27 -9.59
N VAL A 156 -0.95 -18.96 -9.58
CA VAL A 156 -1.71 -18.58 -10.78
C VAL A 156 -1.67 -17.07 -10.97
N GLN A 157 -1.38 -16.63 -12.20
CA GLN A 157 -1.51 -15.23 -12.57
C GLN A 157 -2.97 -14.89 -12.78
N SER A 158 -3.46 -13.84 -12.14
CA SER A 158 -4.84 -13.40 -12.28
C SER A 158 -4.96 -11.88 -12.20
N PRO A 159 -5.98 -11.29 -12.85
CA PRO A 159 -6.25 -9.87 -12.69
C PRO A 159 -6.73 -9.56 -11.28
N SER A 160 -6.25 -8.47 -10.72
CA SER A 160 -6.66 -7.92 -9.43
C SER A 160 -7.05 -6.47 -9.62
N ILE A 161 -8.05 -6.02 -8.85
CA ILE A 161 -8.56 -4.64 -8.91
C ILE A 161 -8.08 -3.90 -7.68
N LEU A 162 -7.38 -2.80 -7.89
CA LEU A 162 -7.19 -1.76 -6.89
C LEU A 162 -8.22 -0.65 -7.14
N ALA A 163 -9.13 -0.45 -6.20
CA ALA A 163 -10.07 0.66 -6.22
C ALA A 163 -9.71 1.66 -5.13
N PHE A 164 -9.75 2.96 -5.44
CA PHE A 164 -9.50 4.01 -4.46
C PHE A 164 -10.24 5.30 -4.80
N GLN A 165 -10.53 6.08 -3.77
CA GLN A 165 -11.05 7.43 -3.90
C GLN A 165 -10.05 8.36 -3.24
N VAL A 166 -9.51 9.33 -3.97
CA VAL A 166 -8.62 10.35 -3.39
C VAL A 166 -9.44 11.41 -2.65
N GLY A 167 -8.83 12.09 -1.70
CA GLY A 167 -9.43 13.18 -0.94
C GLY A 167 -9.60 14.45 -1.77
N ASN A 168 -10.29 15.44 -1.18
CA ASN A 168 -10.52 16.76 -1.78
C ASN A 168 -9.34 17.73 -1.53
N SER A 169 -8.10 17.25 -1.61
CA SER A 169 -6.92 18.08 -1.33
C SER A 169 -6.69 19.10 -2.45
N ALA A 170 -6.57 20.38 -2.09
CA ALA A 170 -6.24 21.45 -3.04
C ALA A 170 -4.87 21.23 -3.71
N ARG A 171 -3.97 20.46 -3.07
CA ARG A 171 -2.64 20.14 -3.60
C ARG A 171 -2.69 19.43 -4.95
N TYR A 172 -3.76 18.68 -5.25
CA TYR A 172 -3.94 18.09 -6.58
C TYR A 172 -4.08 19.13 -7.70
N ALA A 173 -4.70 20.28 -7.40
CA ALA A 173 -4.88 21.37 -8.35
C ALA A 173 -3.70 22.38 -8.33
N GLU A 174 -3.01 22.48 -7.20
CA GLU A 174 -1.90 23.43 -6.99
C GLU A 174 -0.52 22.86 -7.38
N ALA A 175 -0.45 21.58 -7.76
CA ALA A 175 0.79 20.92 -8.12
C ALA A 175 1.48 21.63 -9.31
N VAL A 176 2.64 22.24 -9.03
CA VAL A 176 3.45 22.94 -10.02
C VAL A 176 4.26 21.95 -10.88
N GLY A 177 4.65 20.82 -10.28
CA GLY A 177 5.41 19.76 -10.95
C GLY A 177 4.58 18.54 -11.35
N PRO A 178 5.23 17.52 -11.95
CA PRO A 178 4.60 16.26 -12.29
C PRO A 178 4.06 15.55 -11.05
N LEU A 179 2.80 15.11 -11.07
CA LEU A 179 2.24 14.25 -10.04
C LEU A 179 2.68 12.79 -10.22
N SER A 180 2.69 12.01 -9.14
CA SER A 180 2.93 10.56 -9.21
C SER A 180 1.94 9.76 -8.38
N LEU A 181 1.60 8.57 -8.86
CA LEU A 181 0.89 7.53 -8.12
C LEU A 181 1.81 6.33 -7.99
N LYS A 182 2.23 6.01 -6.77
CA LYS A 182 3.09 4.87 -6.44
C LYS A 182 2.30 3.78 -5.71
N LEU A 183 2.42 2.56 -6.19
CA LEU A 183 1.90 1.33 -5.59
C LEU A 183 3.07 0.56 -5.00
N VAL A 184 2.96 0.11 -3.74
CA VAL A 184 4.01 -0.69 -3.09
C VAL A 184 3.39 -1.94 -2.48
N PHE A 185 3.77 -3.10 -3.00
CA PHE A 185 3.32 -4.39 -2.47
C PHE A 185 4.05 -4.68 -1.16
N ARG A 186 3.30 -4.79 -0.05
CA ARG A 186 3.89 -4.94 1.29
C ARG A 186 4.52 -6.30 1.53
N GLN A 187 3.95 -7.33 0.92
CA GLN A 187 4.36 -8.71 1.08
C GLN A 187 4.60 -9.31 -0.32
N PRO A 188 5.65 -8.89 -1.04
CA PRO A 188 5.94 -9.39 -2.39
C PRO A 188 6.17 -10.91 -2.40
N THR A 189 6.50 -11.50 -1.25
CA THR A 189 6.62 -12.94 -1.03
C THR A 189 5.29 -13.66 -0.88
N ARG A 190 4.16 -12.96 -0.72
CA ARG A 190 2.81 -13.52 -0.64
C ARG A 190 1.94 -13.09 -1.81
N LEU A 191 2.01 -11.81 -2.18
CA LEU A 191 1.32 -11.20 -3.31
C LEU A 191 2.30 -10.31 -4.05
N ARG A 192 2.50 -10.57 -5.34
CA ARG A 192 3.32 -9.72 -6.19
C ARG A 192 2.61 -9.39 -7.49
N HIS A 193 3.06 -8.32 -8.11
CA HIS A 193 2.71 -8.02 -9.48
C HIS A 193 3.24 -9.15 -10.41
N ALA A 194 2.40 -9.61 -11.32
CA ALA A 194 2.68 -10.72 -12.24
C ALA A 194 3.28 -10.26 -13.58
N PHE A 195 3.85 -9.06 -13.61
CA PHE A 195 4.51 -8.51 -14.78
C PHE A 195 5.86 -9.20 -14.95
N ARG A 196 5.86 -10.43 -15.51
CA ARG A 196 7.07 -11.14 -15.96
C ARG A 196 6.91 -12.46 -16.71
N ALA A 197 5.72 -12.85 -17.17
CA ALA A 197 5.57 -14.17 -17.80
C ALA A 197 5.99 -14.26 -19.28
N SER A 198 6.27 -13.16 -20.00
CA SER A 198 6.37 -13.26 -21.48
C SER A 198 7.53 -12.56 -22.20
N GLU A 199 8.37 -11.74 -21.56
CA GLU A 199 9.48 -11.07 -22.27
C GLU A 199 10.84 -11.37 -21.62
N ALA A 200 11.59 -12.28 -22.24
CA ALA A 200 13.00 -12.50 -21.92
C ALA A 200 13.78 -11.18 -22.11
N GLY A 201 14.38 -10.64 -21.04
CA GLY A 201 15.24 -9.47 -21.10
C GLY A 201 14.62 -8.13 -20.68
N ALA A 202 13.37 -8.09 -20.21
CA ALA A 202 12.83 -6.86 -19.61
C ALA A 202 13.61 -6.48 -18.33
N PRO A 203 13.97 -5.19 -18.13
CA PRO A 203 14.72 -4.77 -16.96
C PRO A 203 13.90 -4.99 -15.67
N ARG A 204 14.55 -5.32 -14.55
CA ARG A 204 13.88 -5.49 -13.22
C ARG A 204 13.47 -4.14 -12.61
N ARG A 205 14.09 -3.08 -13.09
CA ARG A 205 13.96 -1.73 -12.58
C ARG A 205 13.98 -0.77 -13.75
N VAL A 206 13.07 0.18 -13.71
CA VAL A 206 13.02 1.35 -14.60
C VAL A 206 12.90 2.54 -13.68
N ASP A 207 13.89 3.40 -13.68
CA ASP A 207 13.89 4.59 -12.83
C ASP A 207 12.95 5.68 -13.39
N ARG A 208 12.55 6.63 -12.54
CA ARG A 208 11.61 7.70 -12.89
C ARG A 208 12.01 8.49 -14.16
N PRO A 209 13.29 8.87 -14.38
CA PRO A 209 13.70 9.58 -15.59
C PRO A 209 13.54 8.75 -16.88
N GLU A 210 13.48 7.43 -16.75
CA GLU A 210 13.31 6.49 -17.85
C GLU A 210 11.85 6.10 -18.07
N ALA A 211 10.92 6.66 -17.28
CA ALA A 211 9.50 6.36 -17.35
C ALA A 211 8.92 6.69 -18.74
N ARG A 212 8.25 5.70 -19.34
CA ARG A 212 7.63 5.81 -20.68
C ARG A 212 6.26 5.15 -20.68
N GLN A 213 5.40 5.60 -21.59
CA GLN A 213 4.04 5.05 -21.76
C GLN A 213 4.05 3.54 -22.03
N ALA A 214 5.00 3.04 -22.83
CA ALA A 214 5.14 1.62 -23.10
C ALA A 214 5.32 0.74 -21.83
N HIS A 215 5.87 1.30 -20.75
CA HIS A 215 5.95 0.63 -19.46
C HIS A 215 4.60 0.58 -18.74
N CYS A 216 3.71 1.55 -18.97
CA CYS A 216 2.38 1.57 -18.37
C CYS A 216 1.48 0.44 -18.90
N GLY A 217 1.38 0.26 -20.22
CA GLY A 217 0.56 -0.82 -20.81
C GLY A 217 1.07 -2.25 -20.50
N ARG A 218 2.30 -2.32 -19.99
CA ARG A 218 2.95 -3.53 -19.49
C ARG A 218 2.54 -3.85 -18.05
N LEU A 219 2.50 -2.84 -17.19
CA LEU A 219 2.16 -2.97 -15.78
C LEU A 219 0.63 -3.05 -15.56
N PHE A 220 -0.11 -2.15 -16.21
CA PHE A 220 -1.53 -1.94 -15.95
C PHE A 220 -2.36 -2.45 -17.12
N ARG A 221 -3.36 -3.28 -16.84
CA ARG A 221 -4.26 -3.85 -17.85
C ARG A 221 -5.40 -2.92 -18.18
N GLU A 222 -5.96 -2.27 -17.16
CA GLU A 222 -7.06 -1.32 -17.31
C GLU A 222 -6.86 -0.19 -16.30
N LEU A 223 -7.22 1.02 -16.73
CA LEU A 223 -7.23 2.23 -15.92
C LEU A 223 -8.58 2.90 -16.11
N TRP A 224 -9.25 3.21 -15.01
CA TRP A 224 -10.61 3.75 -15.06
C TRP A 224 -10.82 4.81 -14.00
N ALA A 225 -11.57 5.85 -14.36
CA ALA A 225 -12.11 6.81 -13.41
C ALA A 225 -13.62 6.88 -13.58
N GLU A 226 -14.35 6.97 -12.48
CA GLU A 226 -15.80 7.10 -12.52
C GLU A 226 -16.24 8.47 -13.06
N GLU A 227 -15.39 9.50 -12.93
CA GLU A 227 -15.64 10.83 -13.45
C GLU A 227 -15.38 10.87 -14.95
N GLY A 228 -16.38 11.30 -15.74
CA GLY A 228 -16.50 11.10 -17.19
C GLY A 228 -15.36 11.58 -18.11
N GLU A 229 -14.31 12.21 -17.58
CA GLU A 229 -13.08 12.49 -18.34
C GLU A 229 -12.09 11.29 -18.34
N GLY A 230 -12.44 10.20 -17.67
CA GLY A 230 -11.64 8.99 -17.63
C GLY A 230 -10.41 9.08 -16.71
N PHE A 231 -9.60 8.02 -16.77
CA PHE A 231 -8.36 7.96 -16.00
C PHE A 231 -7.30 8.87 -16.63
N PRO A 232 -6.62 9.75 -15.86
CA PRO A 232 -5.62 10.66 -16.39
C PRO A 232 -4.48 9.89 -17.07
N GLN A 233 -4.14 10.25 -18.31
CA GLN A 233 -3.10 9.52 -19.05
C GLN A 233 -1.72 9.77 -18.41
N PRO A 234 -1.03 8.73 -17.91
CA PRO A 234 0.33 8.90 -17.41
C PRO A 234 1.30 9.19 -18.55
N ARG A 235 2.27 10.08 -18.31
CA ARG A 235 3.40 10.33 -19.23
C ARG A 235 4.30 9.10 -19.36
N GLY A 236 4.41 8.33 -18.27
CA GLY A 236 5.13 7.08 -18.25
C GLY A 236 5.05 6.39 -16.91
N CYS A 237 5.54 5.15 -16.87
CA CYS A 237 5.56 4.34 -15.67
C CYS A 237 6.97 3.86 -15.35
N TYR A 238 7.24 3.73 -14.06
CA TYR A 238 8.52 3.31 -13.50
C TYR A 238 8.25 2.18 -12.49
N TYR A 239 9.26 1.37 -12.20
CA TYR A 239 9.09 0.26 -11.26
C TYR A 239 10.43 -0.22 -10.71
N ASP A 240 10.38 -0.84 -9.53
CA ASP A 240 11.44 -1.62 -8.93
C ASP A 240 10.80 -2.93 -8.43
N GLU A 241 11.05 -4.02 -9.16
CA GLU A 241 10.47 -5.32 -8.81
C GLU A 241 11.03 -5.90 -7.52
N ASP A 242 12.27 -5.55 -7.16
CA ASP A 242 12.92 -6.05 -5.95
C ASP A 242 12.27 -5.43 -4.70
N GLU A 243 11.84 -4.17 -4.83
CA GLU A 243 11.05 -3.47 -3.81
C GLU A 243 9.53 -3.71 -3.93
N GLY A 244 9.07 -4.38 -4.98
CA GLY A 244 7.63 -4.52 -5.27
C GLY A 244 6.94 -3.17 -5.47
N ALA A 245 7.65 -2.18 -6.02
CA ALA A 245 7.18 -0.82 -6.20
C ALA A 245 6.90 -0.49 -7.67
N TYR A 246 5.73 0.08 -7.95
CA TYR A 246 5.27 0.40 -9.31
C TYR A 246 4.67 1.79 -9.31
N GLY A 247 5.06 2.65 -10.24
CA GLY A 247 4.63 4.04 -10.26
C GLY A 247 4.16 4.53 -11.61
N MET A 248 3.17 5.41 -11.58
CA MET A 248 2.71 6.22 -12.72
C MET A 248 3.15 7.65 -12.51
N LEU A 249 3.66 8.27 -13.56
CA LEU A 249 4.07 9.66 -13.57
C LEU A 249 3.17 10.43 -14.52
N PHE A 250 2.59 11.53 -14.06
CA PHE A 250 1.67 12.34 -14.84
C PHE A 250 2.36 13.61 -15.37
N PRO A 251 1.93 14.16 -16.51
CA PRO A 251 2.37 15.49 -16.95
C PRO A 251 2.02 16.59 -15.93
N VAL A 252 2.70 17.73 -16.00
CA VAL A 252 2.35 18.92 -15.19
C VAL A 252 0.92 19.36 -15.53
N GLY A 253 0.12 19.67 -14.49
CA GLY A 253 -1.29 20.06 -14.65
C GLY A 253 -2.23 18.92 -15.06
N ALA A 254 -1.74 17.69 -15.13
CA ALA A 254 -2.54 16.50 -15.36
C ALA A 254 -2.29 15.48 -14.23
N GLY A 255 -3.26 14.63 -13.95
CA GLY A 255 -3.10 13.60 -12.92
C GLY A 255 -4.39 13.33 -12.16
N LEU A 256 -4.21 12.86 -10.93
CA LEU A 256 -5.34 12.54 -10.05
C LEU A 256 -6.09 13.83 -9.69
N ARG A 257 -7.42 13.76 -9.75
CA ARG A 257 -8.34 14.87 -9.51
C ARG A 257 -8.88 14.77 -8.08
N PRO A 258 -9.05 15.90 -7.37
CA PRO A 258 -9.54 15.89 -6.01
C PRO A 258 -10.94 15.27 -5.94
N GLY A 259 -11.15 14.36 -4.99
CA GLY A 259 -12.43 13.66 -4.77
C GLY A 259 -12.75 12.51 -5.72
N ALA A 260 -11.95 12.37 -6.78
CA ALA A 260 -12.20 11.41 -7.84
C ALA A 260 -11.95 9.97 -7.42
N ARG A 261 -12.64 9.06 -8.12
CA ARG A 261 -12.64 7.63 -7.86
C ARG A 261 -12.00 6.90 -9.01
N TYR A 262 -11.07 6.02 -8.67
CA TYR A 262 -10.20 5.33 -9.62
C TYR A 262 -10.23 3.84 -9.42
N GLN A 263 -10.08 3.11 -10.52
CA GLN A 263 -9.85 1.67 -10.54
C GLN A 263 -8.64 1.37 -11.43
N ILE A 264 -7.78 0.49 -10.96
CA ILE A 264 -6.60 0.01 -11.68
C ILE A 264 -6.66 -1.51 -11.67
N VAL A 265 -6.62 -2.11 -12.86
CA VAL A 265 -6.49 -3.55 -13.01
C VAL A 265 -5.03 -3.91 -13.24
N ILE A 266 -4.49 -4.74 -12.36
CA ILE A 266 -3.12 -5.24 -12.42
C ILE A 266 -3.12 -6.76 -12.44
N MET A 267 -2.15 -7.36 -13.13
CA MET A 267 -1.94 -8.79 -13.01
C MET A 267 -1.17 -9.07 -11.73
N THR A 268 -1.62 -10.03 -10.94
CA THR A 268 -0.94 -10.46 -9.71
C THR A 268 -0.77 -11.97 -9.67
N THR A 269 0.23 -12.40 -8.92
CA THR A 269 0.43 -13.80 -8.55
C THR A 269 0.60 -13.84 -7.05
N HIS A 270 -0.14 -14.71 -6.38
CA HIS A 270 0.11 -14.99 -4.98
C HIS A 270 0.82 -16.32 -4.81
N THR A 271 1.80 -16.34 -3.94
CA THR A 271 2.71 -17.48 -3.68
C THR A 271 2.36 -18.21 -2.39
N SER A 272 1.39 -17.69 -1.65
CA SER A 272 0.80 -18.29 -0.47
C SER A 272 -0.65 -17.85 -0.37
N ASN A 273 -1.47 -18.55 0.43
CA ASN A 273 -2.85 -18.12 0.66
C ASN A 273 -2.86 -16.70 1.24
N LEU A 274 -3.41 -15.75 0.48
CA LEU A 274 -3.56 -14.35 0.89
C LEU A 274 -4.52 -14.20 2.06
N VAL A 275 -5.41 -15.18 2.18
CA VAL A 275 -6.32 -15.34 3.29
C VAL A 275 -6.17 -16.79 3.75
N LYS A 276 -5.31 -17.00 4.74
CA LYS A 276 -5.52 -18.07 5.71
C LYS A 276 -5.59 -17.41 7.06
N GLU A 277 -6.74 -17.65 7.68
CA GLU A 277 -7.10 -17.23 9.03
C GLU A 277 -7.34 -15.72 9.12
N HIS A 278 -8.50 -15.33 9.65
CA HIS A 278 -8.53 -14.09 10.42
C HIS A 278 -7.36 -14.26 11.39
N GLU A 279 -6.30 -13.45 11.27
CA GLU A 279 -5.17 -13.58 12.17
C GLU A 279 -5.66 -13.10 13.54
N TRP A 280 -6.29 -14.03 14.25
CA TRP A 280 -6.81 -13.82 15.57
C TRP A 280 -5.59 -13.61 16.45
N SER A 281 -5.36 -12.38 16.89
CA SER A 281 -4.43 -12.17 17.98
C SER A 281 -5.02 -12.86 19.20
N THR A 282 -4.45 -14.02 19.56
CA THR A 282 -4.85 -14.73 20.76
C THR A 282 -4.19 -14.01 21.92
N ARG A 283 -4.97 -13.38 22.78
CA ARG A 283 -4.47 -12.78 24.01
C ARG A 283 -5.02 -13.58 25.19
N TYR A 284 -4.11 -14.00 26.04
CA TYR A 284 -4.45 -14.59 27.33
C TYR A 284 -4.68 -13.43 28.30
N TYR A 285 -5.91 -13.28 28.76
CA TYR A 285 -6.24 -12.34 29.83
C TYR A 285 -6.40 -13.16 31.10
N THR A 286 -5.65 -12.81 32.14
CA THR A 286 -5.94 -13.29 33.49
C THR A 286 -7.08 -12.45 34.01
N VAL A 287 -8.29 -13.02 34.05
CA VAL A 287 -9.47 -12.33 34.60
C VAL A 287 -9.27 -12.23 36.12
N PRO A 288 -9.44 -11.05 36.74
CA PRO A 288 -9.28 -10.92 38.18
C PRO A 288 -10.28 -11.82 38.91
N SER A 289 -9.81 -12.54 39.93
CA SER A 289 -10.71 -13.17 40.91
C SER A 289 -11.10 -12.14 41.96
N PRO A 290 -12.35 -12.12 42.46
CA PRO A 290 -13.36 -13.17 42.33
C PRO A 290 -14.09 -13.10 40.97
N PRO A 291 -14.64 -14.22 40.50
CA PRO A 291 -15.38 -14.25 39.24
C PRO A 291 -16.47 -13.20 39.32
N PHE A 292 -16.69 -12.47 38.22
CA PHE A 292 -17.96 -11.77 38.03
C PHE A 292 -19.06 -12.71 38.50
N ALA A 293 -19.83 -12.28 39.50
CA ALA A 293 -21.03 -13.04 39.84
C ALA A 293 -21.85 -13.15 38.54
N PRO A 294 -22.57 -14.26 38.27
CA PRO A 294 -23.45 -14.33 37.11
C PRO A 294 -24.37 -13.10 36.96
N GLN A 295 -24.66 -12.44 38.08
CA GLN A 295 -25.40 -11.19 38.21
C GLN A 295 -24.66 -9.92 37.74
N GLU A 296 -23.32 -9.88 37.71
CA GLU A 296 -22.55 -8.75 37.14
C GLU A 296 -22.46 -8.83 35.62
N ILE A 297 -22.52 -10.05 35.04
CA ILE A 297 -22.66 -10.24 33.59
C ILE A 297 -24.05 -9.77 33.10
N GLU A 298 -25.10 -9.97 33.92
CA GLU A 298 -26.45 -9.45 33.67
C GLU A 298 -26.53 -7.92 33.60
N HIS A 299 -25.57 -7.18 34.20
CA HIS A 299 -25.56 -5.71 34.17
C HIS A 299 -24.75 -5.10 33.02
N THR A 300 -23.96 -5.91 32.31
CA THR A 300 -23.35 -5.53 31.02
C THR A 300 -24.24 -5.94 29.85
N ALA A 301 -25.47 -5.41 29.80
CA ALA A 301 -26.45 -5.56 28.71
C ALA A 301 -26.56 -7.00 28.14
N PRO A 302 -27.54 -7.80 28.60
CA PRO A 302 -27.81 -9.17 28.13
C PRO A 302 -27.97 -9.30 26.60
N ASP A 303 -28.28 -8.20 25.92
CA ASP A 303 -28.55 -8.19 24.48
C ASP A 303 -27.27 -8.16 23.61
N ALA A 304 -26.08 -7.93 24.20
CA ALA A 304 -24.82 -7.77 23.46
C ALA A 304 -23.99 -9.06 23.34
N TRP A 305 -24.28 -10.07 24.17
CA TRP A 305 -23.61 -11.36 24.14
C TRP A 305 -24.55 -12.42 23.57
N GLY A 306 -24.20 -12.96 22.40
CA GLY A 306 -24.79 -14.19 21.89
C GLY A 306 -24.11 -15.38 22.56
N ASP A 307 -24.91 -16.26 23.14
CA ASP A 307 -24.42 -17.58 23.52
C ASP A 307 -24.39 -18.48 22.28
N ALA A 308 -23.19 -18.92 21.88
CA ALA A 308 -23.00 -19.84 20.76
C ALA A 308 -23.03 -21.32 21.20
N GLY A 309 -23.16 -21.58 22.51
CA GLY A 309 -23.21 -22.90 23.10
C GLY A 309 -21.87 -23.63 23.12
N ALA A 310 -21.93 -24.94 23.38
CA ALA A 310 -20.76 -25.82 23.34
C ALA A 310 -20.25 -25.99 21.90
N VAL A 311 -18.94 -25.78 21.71
CA VAL A 311 -18.27 -25.97 20.42
C VAL A 311 -17.11 -26.95 20.57
N ALA A 312 -16.73 -27.65 19.50
CA ALA A 312 -15.72 -28.72 19.59
C ALA A 312 -14.29 -28.22 19.86
N SER A 313 -14.02 -26.92 19.67
CA SER A 313 -12.70 -26.32 19.87
C SER A 313 -12.76 -24.80 19.86
N ALA A 314 -11.67 -24.16 20.26
CA ALA A 314 -11.50 -22.73 20.13
C ALA A 314 -11.56 -22.23 18.67
N ALA A 315 -11.12 -23.07 17.71
CA ALA A 315 -11.25 -22.77 16.28
C ALA A 315 -12.72 -22.77 15.84
N ALA A 316 -13.53 -23.70 16.34
CA ALA A 316 -14.96 -23.71 16.10
C ALA A 316 -15.65 -22.47 16.70
N CYS A 317 -15.22 -22.00 17.88
CA CYS A 317 -15.73 -20.76 18.47
C CYS A 317 -15.47 -19.52 17.58
N LYS A 318 -14.25 -19.43 17.04
CA LYS A 318 -13.86 -18.39 16.07
C LYS A 318 -14.72 -18.42 14.82
N GLU A 319 -14.99 -19.61 14.29
CA GLU A 319 -15.81 -19.78 13.09
C GLU A 319 -17.26 -19.35 13.32
N VAL A 320 -17.85 -19.70 14.47
CA VAL A 320 -19.19 -19.25 14.85
C VAL A 320 -19.26 -17.71 14.95
N CYS A 321 -18.25 -17.08 15.53
CA CYS A 321 -18.15 -15.62 15.56
C CYS A 321 -18.00 -15.02 14.15
N ALA A 322 -17.14 -15.57 13.29
CA ALA A 322 -16.95 -15.08 11.92
C ALA A 322 -18.22 -15.17 11.05
N GLN A 323 -19.05 -16.18 11.29
CA GLN A 323 -20.34 -16.36 10.62
C GLN A 323 -21.44 -15.44 11.21
N THR A 324 -21.24 -14.92 12.42
CA THR A 324 -22.21 -14.04 13.09
C THR A 324 -21.96 -12.58 12.70
N ARG A 325 -22.93 -11.99 12.00
CA ARG A 325 -22.81 -10.66 11.35
C ARG A 325 -22.33 -9.53 12.29
N ALA A 326 -22.73 -9.57 13.56
CA ALA A 326 -22.42 -8.56 14.58
C ALA A 326 -21.25 -8.94 15.50
N CYS A 327 -20.71 -10.16 15.42
CA CYS A 327 -19.65 -10.56 16.34
C CYS A 327 -18.33 -9.82 16.05
N ASN A 328 -17.73 -9.26 17.09
CA ASN A 328 -16.37 -8.76 17.08
C ASN A 328 -15.50 -9.27 18.24
N ILE A 329 -16.06 -10.01 19.20
CA ILE A 329 -15.30 -10.72 20.24
C ILE A 329 -15.87 -12.14 20.38
N ALA A 330 -15.00 -13.14 20.48
CA ALA A 330 -15.34 -14.52 20.84
C ALA A 330 -14.55 -14.95 22.08
N VAL A 331 -15.21 -15.58 23.05
CA VAL A 331 -14.60 -16.12 24.27
C VAL A 331 -14.82 -17.62 24.29
N TYR A 332 -13.71 -18.37 24.39
CA TYR A 332 -13.74 -19.82 24.46
C TYR A 332 -13.30 -20.27 25.85
N HIS A 333 -14.13 -21.10 26.48
CA HIS A 333 -13.86 -21.67 27.80
C HIS A 333 -13.39 -23.12 27.66
N ALA A 334 -12.10 -23.39 27.90
CA ALA A 334 -11.52 -24.71 27.62
C ALA A 334 -11.95 -25.79 28.63
N ASP A 335 -12.17 -25.41 29.89
CA ASP A 335 -12.21 -26.36 31.02
C ASP A 335 -13.60 -26.78 31.52
N THR A 336 -14.66 -26.12 31.06
CA THR A 336 -16.03 -26.40 31.52
C THR A 336 -16.73 -27.32 30.53
N ASP A 337 -17.10 -26.80 29.36
CA ASP A 337 -17.86 -27.53 28.34
C ASP A 337 -17.45 -27.18 26.90
N HIS A 338 -16.24 -26.64 26.72
CA HIS A 338 -15.81 -26.05 25.45
C HIS A 338 -16.81 -24.99 24.95
N HIS A 339 -17.32 -24.17 25.86
CA HIS A 339 -18.39 -23.22 25.59
C HIS A 339 -17.87 -21.98 24.85
N CYS A 340 -18.64 -21.51 23.86
CA CYS A 340 -18.33 -20.33 23.07
C CYS A 340 -19.32 -19.20 23.37
N LEU A 341 -18.80 -18.04 23.73
CA LEU A 341 -19.57 -16.81 23.86
C LEU A 341 -19.12 -15.83 22.79
N ILE A 342 -20.07 -15.15 22.15
CA ILE A 342 -19.79 -14.17 21.09
C ILE A 342 -20.40 -12.83 21.45
N ALA A 343 -19.78 -11.71 21.09
CA ALA A 343 -20.28 -10.39 21.45
C ALA A 343 -20.04 -9.34 20.36
N ASP A 344 -20.89 -8.31 20.36
CA ASP A 344 -20.73 -7.09 19.57
C ASP A 344 -20.43 -5.88 20.47
N PHE A 345 -19.18 -5.42 20.47
CA PHE A 345 -18.75 -4.20 21.16
C PHE A 345 -18.79 -2.95 20.27
N SER A 346 -19.27 -3.03 19.01
CA SER A 346 -19.16 -1.93 18.04
C SER A 346 -20.04 -0.71 18.38
N GLN A 347 -20.97 -0.86 19.32
CA GLN A 347 -21.89 0.21 19.75
C GLN A 347 -21.58 0.80 21.13
N ARG A 348 -20.48 0.38 21.80
CA ARG A 348 -20.12 0.95 23.10
C ARG A 348 -19.33 2.25 22.95
N LEU A 349 -19.79 3.29 23.66
CA LEU A 349 -19.13 4.60 23.76
C LEU A 349 -17.85 4.58 24.61
N ASP A 350 -17.68 3.57 25.49
CA ASP A 350 -16.48 3.37 26.33
C ASP A 350 -16.06 1.89 26.34
N PRO A 351 -15.06 1.47 25.54
CA PRO A 351 -14.53 0.11 25.56
C PRO A 351 -13.23 0.06 26.37
N PHE A 352 -13.29 0.38 27.67
CA PHE A 352 -12.16 0.14 28.56
C PHE A 352 -12.15 -1.34 28.99
N ALA A 353 -11.20 -2.10 28.47
CA ALA A 353 -10.57 -3.15 29.25
C ALA A 353 -9.30 -2.53 29.84
N THR A 354 -9.35 -2.08 31.09
CA THR A 354 -8.20 -1.48 31.77
C THR A 354 -7.18 -2.54 32.12
N GLU A 355 -5.94 -2.30 31.68
CA GLU A 355 -4.72 -2.97 32.11
C GLU A 355 -4.45 -2.55 33.56
N ASP A 356 -4.84 -3.38 34.53
CA ASP A 356 -4.14 -3.54 35.82
C ASP A 356 -4.95 -4.44 36.77
N THR A 357 -4.63 -5.73 36.79
CA THR A 357 -4.70 -6.53 38.02
C THR A 357 -3.87 -7.80 37.86
N SER A 358 -2.75 -7.89 38.56
CA SER A 358 -2.05 -9.16 38.74
C SER A 358 -2.86 -10.03 39.70
N VAL A 359 -3.36 -11.19 39.26
CA VAL A 359 -3.89 -12.22 40.15
C VAL A 359 -3.37 -13.59 39.71
N SER A 360 -2.75 -14.28 40.65
CA SER A 360 -2.16 -15.60 40.53
C SER A 360 -3.21 -16.70 40.29
N ASN A 361 -2.88 -17.63 39.39
CA ASN A 361 -3.27 -19.05 39.36
C ASN A 361 -4.57 -19.52 38.66
N ARG A 362 -5.08 -18.89 37.58
CA ARG A 362 -5.98 -19.58 36.63
C ARG A 362 -5.71 -19.21 35.17
N THR A 363 -5.61 -20.22 34.30
CA THR A 363 -4.98 -20.14 32.96
C THR A 363 -5.97 -20.29 31.79
N ASP A 364 -7.28 -20.35 32.03
CA ASP A 364 -8.11 -21.22 31.18
C ASP A 364 -9.22 -20.51 30.38
N ILE A 365 -9.15 -19.17 30.27
CA ILE A 365 -10.05 -18.38 29.41
C ILE A 365 -9.24 -17.78 28.26
N THR A 366 -9.65 -18.07 27.03
CA THR A 366 -9.06 -17.47 25.83
C THR A 366 -10.04 -16.54 25.15
N MET A 367 -9.69 -15.25 25.08
CA MET A 367 -10.48 -14.24 24.38
C MET A 367 -9.86 -13.93 23.02
N TYR A 368 -10.71 -13.90 22.00
CA TYR A 368 -10.38 -13.64 20.62
C TYR A 368 -11.11 -12.39 20.16
N MET A 369 -10.37 -11.36 19.74
CA MET A 369 -10.96 -10.13 19.21
C MET A 369 -10.80 -10.06 17.69
N LEU A 370 -11.86 -9.64 16.99
CA LEU A 370 -11.86 -9.35 15.56
C LEU A 370 -11.50 -7.88 15.33
N ASP A 371 -10.65 -7.63 14.34
CA ASP A 371 -10.14 -6.31 13.93
C ASP A 371 -11.24 -5.33 13.38
N ARG A 372 -12.54 -5.66 13.48
CA ARG A 372 -13.64 -4.79 13.04
C ARG A 372 -13.85 -3.57 13.96
N LEU A 373 -13.61 -3.68 15.27
CA LEU A 373 -13.77 -2.59 16.25
C LEU A 373 -12.88 -1.38 15.98
N ASN A 374 -11.71 -1.60 15.36
CA ASN A 374 -10.74 -0.56 15.08
C ASN A 374 -11.15 0.38 13.92
N ARG A 375 -12.21 0.03 13.17
CA ARG A 375 -12.67 0.79 12.00
C ARG A 375 -13.64 1.93 12.36
N SER A 376 -14.32 1.88 13.50
CA SER A 376 -15.33 2.87 13.90
C SER A 376 -14.88 3.85 14.99
N HIS A 377 -13.76 3.58 15.68
CA HIS A 377 -13.29 4.38 16.84
C HIS A 377 -11.76 4.62 16.81
N PRO A 378 -11.26 5.58 15.99
CA PRO A 378 -9.84 5.90 15.86
C PRO A 378 -9.17 6.48 17.13
N GLU A 379 -9.96 6.90 18.12
CA GLU A 379 -9.54 7.47 19.41
C GLU A 379 -9.04 6.43 20.44
N LEU A 380 -9.23 5.14 20.19
CA LEU A 380 -8.81 4.07 21.10
C LEU A 380 -7.29 3.87 21.05
N ARG A 381 -6.59 4.29 22.12
CA ARG A 381 -5.16 3.99 22.34
C ARG A 381 -5.02 2.69 23.12
N TYR A 382 -4.33 1.71 22.52
CA TYR A 382 -3.92 0.47 23.17
C TYR A 382 -2.41 0.56 23.46
N ASP A 383 -1.99 0.36 24.73
CA ASP A 383 -0.58 0.49 25.14
C ASP A 383 0.23 -0.81 24.99
N GLY A 384 -0.43 -1.90 24.62
CA GLY A 384 0.25 -3.09 24.11
C GLY A 384 0.61 -2.92 22.64
N THR A 385 1.83 -3.27 22.23
CA THR A 385 2.28 -3.30 20.83
C THR A 385 1.44 -4.28 20.00
N LEU A 386 0.28 -3.84 19.54
CA LEU A 386 -0.51 -4.46 18.48
C LEU A 386 0.31 -4.31 17.20
N ARG A 387 1.09 -5.33 16.85
CA ARG A 387 1.52 -5.52 15.46
C ARG A 387 0.25 -5.75 14.66
N ARG A 388 -0.35 -4.65 14.16
CA ARG A 388 -1.45 -4.66 13.19
C ARG A 388 -1.02 -5.56 12.03
N THR A 389 -1.49 -6.79 11.97
CA THR A 389 -1.41 -7.58 10.76
C THR A 389 -2.66 -7.31 9.93
N ARG A 390 -2.82 -6.03 9.56
CA ARG A 390 -3.70 -5.73 8.43
C ARG A 390 -3.12 -6.50 7.24
N ASN A 391 -3.94 -7.32 6.58
CA ASN A 391 -3.61 -7.93 5.28
C ASN A 391 -3.58 -6.83 4.19
N VAL A 392 -2.72 -5.83 4.40
CA VAL A 392 -2.45 -4.76 3.44
C VAL A 392 -1.72 -5.42 2.29
N ALA A 393 -2.40 -5.51 1.16
CA ALA A 393 -1.81 -6.01 -0.07
C ALA A 393 -0.86 -4.96 -0.66
N VAL A 394 -1.35 -3.73 -0.76
CA VAL A 394 -0.70 -2.66 -1.52
C VAL A 394 -0.84 -1.33 -0.77
N ASP A 395 0.26 -0.63 -0.55
CA ASP A 395 0.24 0.79 -0.20
C ASP A 395 0.04 1.60 -1.48
N VAL A 396 -0.92 2.52 -1.47
CA VAL A 396 -1.21 3.44 -2.57
C VAL A 396 -0.80 4.83 -2.12
N ILE A 397 0.13 5.45 -2.83
CA ILE A 397 0.77 6.69 -2.42
C ILE A 397 0.63 7.69 -3.56
N SER A 398 -0.04 8.80 -3.29
CA SER A 398 -0.11 9.92 -4.22
C SER A 398 0.91 10.97 -3.82
N MET A 399 1.74 11.40 -4.77
CA MET A 399 2.90 12.25 -4.53
C MET A 399 2.81 13.53 -5.36
N ASP A 400 3.27 14.62 -4.76
CA ASP A 400 3.31 15.97 -5.33
C ASP A 400 4.69 16.25 -5.93
N ASP A 401 4.71 17.14 -6.93
CA ASP A 401 5.90 17.75 -7.55
C ASP A 401 7.14 16.85 -7.54
N MET A 402 7.15 15.88 -8.44
CA MET A 402 8.23 14.90 -8.52
C MET A 402 9.58 15.47 -8.95
N ASP A 403 9.62 16.73 -9.41
CA ASP A 403 10.84 17.36 -9.89
C ASP A 403 11.51 18.18 -8.78
N SER A 404 10.73 18.98 -8.04
CA SER A 404 11.26 19.84 -6.96
C SER A 404 11.17 19.20 -5.57
N ALA A 405 10.21 18.29 -5.36
CA ALA A 405 9.91 17.70 -4.06
C ALA A 405 9.58 16.19 -4.16
N PRO A 406 10.50 15.34 -4.67
CA PRO A 406 10.27 13.94 -5.09
C PRO A 406 9.86 12.94 -3.99
N PHE A 407 9.71 13.41 -2.76
CA PHE A 407 9.32 12.66 -1.58
C PHE A 407 8.06 13.20 -0.89
N THR A 408 7.48 14.29 -1.42
CA THR A 408 6.27 14.89 -0.86
C THR A 408 5.08 14.00 -1.18
N VAL A 409 4.48 13.45 -0.13
CA VAL A 409 3.23 12.69 -0.23
C VAL A 409 2.08 13.66 -0.05
N ILE A 410 1.15 13.67 -1.01
CA ILE A 410 -0.12 14.37 -0.87
C ILE A 410 -0.98 13.55 0.09
N GLU A 411 -1.23 12.31 -0.28
CA GLU A 411 -2.09 11.39 0.47
C GLU A 411 -1.62 9.95 0.29
N MET A 412 -2.02 9.07 1.21
CA MET A 412 -1.74 7.64 1.11
C MET A 412 -2.93 6.78 1.52
N SER A 413 -2.91 5.51 1.14
CA SER A 413 -3.86 4.52 1.63
C SER A 413 -3.21 3.14 1.74
N GLU A 414 -3.77 2.33 2.63
CA GLU A 414 -3.46 0.91 2.79
C GLU A 414 -4.58 0.09 2.15
N ALA A 415 -4.36 -0.41 0.93
CA ALA A 415 -5.34 -1.26 0.27
C ALA A 415 -5.31 -2.65 0.90
N VAL A 416 -6.28 -2.90 1.77
CA VAL A 416 -6.53 -4.22 2.35
C VAL A 416 -7.25 -5.10 1.32
N VAL A 417 -6.95 -6.39 1.32
CA VAL A 417 -7.71 -7.38 0.55
C VAL A 417 -9.14 -7.41 1.09
N ASP A 418 -10.09 -6.80 0.37
CA ASP A 418 -11.48 -6.62 0.81
C ASP A 418 -12.28 -7.90 0.64
N ALA A 419 -11.93 -8.69 -0.39
CA ALA A 419 -12.40 -10.04 -0.62
C ALA A 419 -11.40 -10.78 -1.52
N SER A 420 -11.35 -12.10 -1.40
CA SER A 420 -10.77 -12.99 -2.40
C SER A 420 -11.89 -13.76 -3.09
N ALA A 421 -11.62 -14.35 -4.25
CA ALA A 421 -12.36 -15.55 -4.69
C ALA A 421 -12.39 -16.57 -3.50
N GLY A 422 -13.37 -17.46 -3.43
CA GLY A 422 -13.65 -18.30 -2.24
C GLY A 422 -12.51 -19.20 -1.73
N LEU A 423 -12.84 -20.24 -0.97
CA LEU A 423 -11.83 -21.19 -0.49
C LEU A 423 -11.25 -22.01 -1.67
N PRO A 424 -9.98 -22.44 -1.62
CA PRO A 424 -9.48 -23.42 -2.58
C PRO A 424 -10.38 -24.66 -2.55
N PRO A 425 -10.82 -25.17 -3.71
CA PRO A 425 -11.74 -26.31 -3.76
C PRO A 425 -11.08 -27.57 -3.17
N ALA A 426 -11.79 -28.26 -2.28
CA ALA A 426 -11.47 -29.61 -1.85
C ALA A 426 -11.76 -30.62 -2.97
N ALA A 427 -11.25 -31.85 -2.83
CA ALA A 427 -11.42 -32.91 -3.85
C ALA A 427 -12.88 -33.18 -4.29
N PRO A 428 -13.91 -33.12 -3.42
CA PRO A 428 -15.30 -33.32 -3.83
C PRO A 428 -15.98 -32.04 -4.38
N ASP A 429 -15.31 -30.89 -4.33
CA ASP A 429 -15.95 -29.62 -4.69
C ASP A 429 -16.14 -29.50 -6.21
N HIS A 430 -17.11 -28.67 -6.60
CA HIS A 430 -17.34 -28.28 -7.99
C HIS A 430 -16.05 -27.67 -8.56
N ARG A 431 -15.63 -28.14 -9.75
CA ARG A 431 -14.39 -27.68 -10.38
C ARG A 431 -14.62 -27.35 -11.84
N TRP A 432 -14.16 -26.19 -12.26
CA TRP A 432 -14.12 -25.80 -13.67
C TRP A 432 -13.11 -26.65 -14.44
N HIS A 433 -13.44 -27.01 -15.68
CA HIS A 433 -12.46 -27.59 -16.59
C HIS A 433 -11.32 -26.58 -16.85
N LEU A 434 -10.05 -26.97 -16.69
CA LEU A 434 -8.91 -26.04 -16.79
C LEU A 434 -8.83 -25.33 -18.16
N ASP A 435 -9.17 -26.05 -19.22
CA ASP A 435 -9.08 -25.53 -20.59
C ASP A 435 -10.40 -24.99 -21.17
N ASP A 436 -11.53 -25.27 -20.56
CA ASP A 436 -12.82 -25.02 -21.23
C ASP A 436 -13.95 -24.78 -20.24
N GLY A 437 -13.61 -24.41 -19.00
CA GLY A 437 -14.58 -24.36 -17.91
C GLY A 437 -15.66 -23.32 -18.13
N VAL A 438 -15.26 -22.08 -18.45
CA VAL A 438 -16.16 -20.98 -18.77
C VAL A 438 -15.67 -20.30 -20.04
N ARG A 439 -16.27 -20.64 -21.18
CA ARG A 439 -15.84 -20.20 -22.50
C ARG A 439 -16.89 -19.33 -23.17
N ILE A 440 -16.46 -18.21 -23.76
CA ILE A 440 -17.33 -17.38 -24.58
C ILE A 440 -17.47 -18.03 -25.97
N LEU A 441 -18.71 -18.15 -26.45
CA LEU A 441 -19.02 -18.63 -27.79
C LEU A 441 -19.22 -17.43 -28.71
N GLY A 442 -18.62 -17.48 -29.90
CA GLY A 442 -18.84 -16.49 -30.96
C GLY A 442 -20.15 -16.68 -31.71
N ALA A 443 -20.45 -15.72 -32.59
CA ALA A 443 -21.63 -15.72 -33.44
C ALA A 443 -21.79 -17.03 -34.25
N ASP A 444 -20.68 -17.62 -34.70
CA ASP A 444 -20.69 -18.83 -35.54
C ASP A 444 -20.83 -20.14 -34.77
N GLY A 445 -20.94 -20.09 -33.43
CA GLY A 445 -21.04 -21.31 -32.62
C GLY A 445 -19.76 -22.15 -32.71
N ASP A 446 -18.81 -21.86 -31.83
CA ASP A 446 -17.84 -22.85 -31.35
C ASP A 446 -16.91 -23.50 -32.40
N ALA A 447 -16.62 -22.79 -33.50
CA ALA A 447 -15.71 -23.23 -34.54
C ALA A 447 -14.24 -23.25 -34.08
N GLY A 448 -13.90 -24.00 -33.02
CA GLY A 448 -12.59 -24.59 -32.68
C GLY A 448 -11.37 -23.67 -32.54
N ALA A 449 -11.48 -22.38 -32.87
CA ALA A 449 -10.33 -21.53 -33.11
C ALA A 449 -9.97 -20.73 -31.86
N ALA A 450 -8.71 -20.81 -31.48
CA ALA A 450 -8.06 -19.94 -30.50
C ALA A 450 -7.88 -18.51 -31.05
N GLY A 451 -8.96 -17.93 -31.60
CA GLY A 451 -8.99 -16.60 -32.21
C GLY A 451 -9.87 -15.61 -31.44
N PRO A 452 -9.69 -14.31 -31.67
CA PRO A 452 -10.57 -13.28 -31.11
C PRO A 452 -12.01 -13.56 -31.53
N THR A 453 -12.91 -13.61 -30.56
CA THR A 453 -14.32 -13.89 -30.79
C THR A 453 -15.04 -12.57 -31.07
N SER A 454 -15.52 -12.37 -32.29
CA SER A 454 -16.39 -11.24 -32.59
C SER A 454 -17.80 -11.55 -32.09
N LEU A 455 -18.38 -10.62 -31.33
CA LEU A 455 -19.80 -10.65 -31.02
C LEU A 455 -20.58 -10.03 -32.18
N ASP A 456 -21.80 -10.53 -32.42
CA ASP A 456 -22.68 -9.97 -33.45
C ASP A 456 -23.22 -8.61 -32.98
N PRO A 457 -22.91 -7.51 -33.68
CA PRO A 457 -23.43 -6.18 -33.33
C PRO A 457 -24.95 -6.05 -33.56
N ALA A 458 -25.55 -6.87 -34.43
CA ALA A 458 -26.98 -6.82 -34.74
C ALA A 458 -27.84 -7.53 -33.67
N ALA A 459 -27.26 -8.50 -32.97
CA ALA A 459 -27.90 -9.23 -31.88
C ALA A 459 -26.87 -9.50 -30.77
N PRO A 460 -26.49 -8.48 -29.98
CA PRO A 460 -25.47 -8.62 -28.95
C PRO A 460 -25.96 -9.63 -27.91
N ALA A 461 -25.47 -10.85 -28.02
CA ALA A 461 -25.73 -11.92 -27.09
C ALA A 461 -24.38 -12.48 -26.65
N LEU A 462 -24.15 -12.46 -25.34
CA LEU A 462 -23.00 -13.08 -24.74
C LEU A 462 -23.38 -14.53 -24.43
N HIS A 463 -22.81 -15.47 -25.16
CA HIS A 463 -23.01 -16.89 -24.93
C HIS A 463 -21.81 -17.46 -24.17
N VAL A 464 -22.06 -18.09 -23.03
CA VAL A 464 -21.05 -18.65 -22.15
C VAL A 464 -21.32 -20.13 -21.95
N ARG A 465 -20.41 -20.97 -22.42
CA ARG A 465 -20.48 -22.42 -22.16
C ARG A 465 -19.82 -22.75 -20.84
N LEU A 466 -20.49 -23.62 -20.08
CA LEU A 466 -20.05 -24.15 -18.81
C LEU A 466 -19.62 -25.61 -18.96
N ARG A 467 -18.45 -25.95 -18.42
CA ARG A 467 -17.90 -27.31 -18.39
C ARG A 467 -17.18 -27.58 -17.08
N ALA A 468 -17.46 -28.73 -16.47
CA ALA A 468 -16.80 -29.14 -15.24
C ALA A 468 -15.56 -30.01 -15.51
N ALA A 469 -14.65 -30.07 -14.55
CA ALA A 469 -13.53 -31.00 -14.56
C ALA A 469 -14.00 -32.44 -14.29
N PRO A 470 -13.27 -33.46 -14.77
CA PRO A 470 -13.54 -34.85 -14.41
C PRO A 470 -13.54 -35.06 -12.88
N GLY A 471 -14.60 -35.66 -12.35
CA GLY A 471 -14.74 -35.94 -10.91
C GLY A 471 -15.04 -34.72 -10.03
N GLY A 472 -15.48 -33.60 -10.60
CA GLY A 472 -15.98 -32.43 -9.85
C GLY A 472 -17.18 -31.79 -10.54
N PRO A 473 -18.30 -32.53 -10.73
CA PRO A 473 -19.47 -32.03 -11.46
C PRO A 473 -20.05 -30.78 -10.79
N ILE A 474 -20.66 -29.88 -11.57
CA ILE A 474 -21.42 -28.74 -11.05
C ILE A 474 -22.89 -29.18 -10.98
N GLU A 475 -23.42 -29.26 -9.76
CA GLU A 475 -24.73 -29.83 -9.50
C GLU A 475 -25.88 -28.84 -9.78
N PRO A 476 -27.10 -29.32 -10.05
CA PRO A 476 -28.28 -28.48 -10.15
C PRO A 476 -28.48 -27.63 -8.89
N GLY A 477 -28.89 -26.37 -9.05
CA GLY A 477 -28.98 -25.42 -7.92
C GLY A 477 -27.66 -24.74 -7.54
N ALA A 478 -26.53 -25.11 -8.14
CA ALA A 478 -25.26 -24.44 -7.85
C ALA A 478 -25.28 -22.96 -8.24
N ILE A 479 -24.54 -22.15 -7.48
CA ILE A 479 -24.37 -20.72 -7.76
C ILE A 479 -23.09 -20.55 -8.57
N VAL A 480 -23.22 -20.05 -9.79
CA VAL A 480 -22.10 -19.68 -10.66
C VAL A 480 -21.89 -18.18 -10.57
N ARG A 481 -20.66 -17.73 -10.31
CA ARG A 481 -20.28 -16.32 -10.40
C ARG A 481 -19.35 -16.10 -11.58
N LEU A 482 -19.78 -15.28 -12.53
CA LEU A 482 -18.97 -14.90 -13.69
C LEU A 482 -18.34 -13.53 -13.45
N ILE A 483 -17.02 -13.43 -13.57
CA ILE A 483 -16.29 -12.16 -13.50
C ILE A 483 -16.10 -11.65 -14.93
N LEU A 484 -16.77 -10.54 -15.24
CA LEU A 484 -16.84 -9.99 -16.59
C LEU A 484 -15.63 -9.11 -16.90
N TRP A 485 -14.96 -9.37 -18.02
CA TRP A 485 -13.81 -8.60 -18.49
C TRP A 485 -14.18 -7.81 -19.76
N PRO A 486 -13.71 -6.57 -19.98
CA PRO A 486 -12.84 -5.75 -19.12
C PRO A 486 -13.51 -5.34 -17.80
N LEU A 487 -12.81 -5.47 -16.67
CA LEU A 487 -13.39 -5.34 -15.32
C LEU A 487 -14.00 -3.96 -15.02
N THR A 488 -13.55 -2.94 -15.72
CA THR A 488 -13.91 -1.54 -15.45
C THR A 488 -15.05 -1.00 -16.31
N GLN A 489 -15.41 -1.68 -17.40
CA GLN A 489 -16.34 -1.13 -18.39
C GLN A 489 -17.78 -1.68 -18.28
N TRP A 490 -18.02 -2.71 -17.46
CA TRP A 490 -19.34 -3.31 -17.33
C TRP A 490 -20.27 -2.47 -16.45
N ALA A 491 -21.38 -2.03 -17.04
CA ALA A 491 -22.49 -1.35 -16.38
C ALA A 491 -23.78 -2.19 -16.46
N VAL A 492 -23.75 -3.41 -15.93
CA VAL A 492 -24.88 -4.33 -16.03
C VAL A 492 -26.09 -3.81 -15.21
N PRO A 493 -27.29 -3.70 -15.80
CA PRO A 493 -28.52 -3.31 -15.10
C PRO A 493 -28.84 -4.17 -13.87
N ARG A 494 -29.67 -3.68 -12.93
CA ARG A 494 -30.16 -4.49 -11.79
C ARG A 494 -30.92 -5.73 -12.26
N ASP A 495 -31.73 -5.54 -13.31
CA ASP A 495 -32.58 -6.58 -13.85
C ASP A 495 -31.79 -7.36 -14.89
N CYS A 496 -31.32 -8.54 -14.50
CA CYS A 496 -30.58 -9.44 -15.37
C CYS A 496 -31.34 -10.77 -15.49
N ARG A 497 -31.47 -11.27 -16.72
CA ARG A 497 -31.98 -12.62 -17.02
C ARG A 497 -31.05 -13.32 -17.99
N VAL A 498 -30.82 -14.59 -17.74
CA VAL A 498 -30.02 -15.46 -18.60
C VAL A 498 -30.86 -16.63 -19.07
N GLU A 499 -30.71 -16.98 -20.34
CA GLU A 499 -31.34 -18.17 -20.93
C GLU A 499 -30.34 -19.31 -20.87
N CYS A 500 -30.69 -20.38 -20.17
CA CYS A 500 -29.88 -21.58 -20.09
C CYS A 500 -30.36 -22.59 -21.14
N THR A 501 -29.41 -23.04 -21.97
CA THR A 501 -29.60 -24.06 -22.99
C THR A 501 -28.87 -25.33 -22.56
N PRO A 502 -29.58 -26.46 -22.36
CA PRO A 502 -28.97 -27.69 -21.91
C PRO A 502 -28.18 -28.41 -23.00
N SER A 503 -27.34 -29.37 -22.62
CA SER A 503 -26.56 -30.19 -23.56
C SER A 503 -27.44 -31.07 -24.45
N SER A 504 -28.60 -31.49 -23.94
CA SER A 504 -29.56 -32.36 -24.63
C SER A 504 -30.90 -31.64 -24.81
N PRO A 505 -31.53 -31.70 -26.00
CA PRO A 505 -32.80 -31.03 -26.27
C PRO A 505 -33.98 -31.59 -25.46
N GLN A 506 -33.83 -32.74 -24.80
CA GLN A 506 -34.86 -33.32 -23.94
C GLN A 506 -34.86 -32.71 -22.52
N GLU A 507 -33.80 -32.04 -22.13
CA GLU A 507 -33.67 -31.41 -20.81
C GLU A 507 -34.30 -30.01 -20.80
N ARG A 508 -34.68 -29.54 -19.61
CA ARG A 508 -35.26 -28.21 -19.41
C ARG A 508 -34.35 -27.40 -18.49
N CYS A 509 -33.83 -26.28 -18.98
CA CYS A 509 -33.08 -25.32 -18.17
C CYS A 509 -33.81 -23.97 -18.11
N GLY A 510 -34.10 -23.34 -19.27
CA GLY A 510 -35.02 -22.20 -19.36
C GLY A 510 -34.41 -20.87 -18.89
N PHE A 511 -35.25 -19.91 -18.50
CA PHE A 511 -34.79 -18.60 -18.04
C PHE A 511 -34.48 -18.59 -16.55
N VAL A 512 -33.33 -18.03 -16.22
CA VAL A 512 -32.79 -17.97 -14.85
C VAL A 512 -32.54 -16.50 -14.48
N PRO A 513 -32.92 -16.06 -13.27
CA PRO A 513 -32.53 -14.73 -12.82
C PRO A 513 -31.01 -14.66 -12.60
N CYS A 514 -30.41 -13.53 -12.94
CA CYS A 514 -29.05 -13.22 -12.57
C CYS A 514 -29.00 -11.96 -11.71
N GLU A 515 -28.02 -11.90 -10.82
CA GLU A 515 -27.81 -10.80 -9.89
C GLU A 515 -26.45 -10.15 -10.16
N PRO A 516 -26.43 -8.98 -10.81
CA PRO A 516 -25.19 -8.27 -11.08
C PRO A 516 -24.67 -7.59 -9.82
N ARG A 517 -23.38 -7.80 -9.53
CA ARG A 517 -22.70 -7.27 -8.34
C ARG A 517 -21.38 -6.58 -8.71
N PRO A 518 -20.95 -5.57 -7.94
CA PRO A 518 -19.60 -5.06 -8.03
C PRO A 518 -18.62 -6.08 -7.44
N LEU A 519 -17.45 -6.23 -8.06
CA LEU A 519 -16.37 -7.07 -7.53
C LEU A 519 -15.77 -6.50 -6.24
N VAL A 520 -15.70 -5.17 -6.15
CA VAL A 520 -15.26 -4.46 -4.94
C VAL A 520 -16.48 -3.82 -4.26
N THR A 521 -16.77 -4.21 -3.03
CA THR A 521 -18.01 -3.86 -2.32
C THR A 521 -17.92 -2.53 -1.58
N LYS A 522 -17.44 -1.47 -2.25
CA LYS A 522 -17.40 -0.14 -1.66
C LYS A 522 -18.67 0.66 -1.97
N PRO A 523 -19.19 1.47 -1.02
CA PRO A 523 -20.42 2.24 -1.19
C PRO A 523 -20.45 3.12 -2.44
N TRP A 524 -19.28 3.58 -2.88
CA TRP A 524 -19.14 4.47 -4.04
C TRP A 524 -19.03 3.74 -5.38
N GLN A 525 -18.96 2.41 -5.40
CA GLN A 525 -18.70 1.69 -6.64
C GLN A 525 -19.98 1.45 -7.45
N SER A 526 -20.02 2.02 -8.65
CA SER A 526 -21.14 1.86 -9.59
C SER A 526 -20.99 0.69 -10.56
N THR A 527 -19.75 0.24 -10.82
CA THR A 527 -19.49 -0.83 -11.79
C THR A 527 -20.05 -2.18 -11.33
N ARG A 528 -20.66 -2.93 -12.25
CA ARG A 528 -21.22 -4.27 -11.97
C ARG A 528 -20.63 -5.27 -12.93
N ASN A 529 -19.47 -5.75 -12.54
CA ASN A 529 -18.59 -6.61 -13.31
C ASN A 529 -18.59 -8.06 -12.82
N THR A 530 -19.55 -8.44 -11.99
CA THR A 530 -19.79 -9.84 -11.60
C THR A 530 -21.25 -10.20 -11.81
N LEU A 531 -21.53 -11.38 -12.35
CA LEU A 531 -22.88 -11.94 -12.47
C LEU A 531 -23.00 -13.15 -11.56
N ARG A 532 -23.92 -13.11 -10.59
CA ARG A 532 -24.30 -14.29 -9.81
C ARG A 532 -25.52 -14.94 -10.46
N VAL A 533 -25.38 -16.20 -10.88
CA VAL A 533 -26.44 -17.00 -11.51
C VAL A 533 -26.67 -18.24 -10.65
N GLU A 534 -27.92 -18.53 -10.30
CA GLU A 534 -28.30 -19.75 -9.59
C GLU A 534 -28.87 -20.76 -10.57
N LEU A 535 -28.14 -21.84 -10.84
CA LEU A 535 -28.52 -22.81 -11.86
C LEU A 535 -29.86 -23.50 -11.51
N PRO A 536 -30.72 -23.82 -12.50
CA PRO A 536 -31.99 -24.49 -12.24
C PRO A 536 -31.80 -25.82 -11.50
N THR A 537 -32.72 -26.15 -10.60
CA THR A 537 -32.69 -27.43 -9.88
C THR A 537 -33.13 -28.63 -10.73
N GLY A 538 -33.76 -28.38 -11.88
CA GLY A 538 -34.28 -29.40 -12.80
C GLY A 538 -33.38 -29.74 -14.00
N MET A 539 -32.16 -29.19 -14.05
CA MET A 539 -31.19 -29.51 -15.11
C MET A 539 -30.36 -30.75 -14.76
N SER A 540 -29.63 -31.30 -15.73
CA SER A 540 -28.58 -32.29 -15.48
C SER A 540 -27.33 -31.63 -14.89
N SER A 541 -26.57 -32.35 -14.07
CA SER A 541 -25.28 -31.88 -13.57
C SER A 541 -24.33 -31.57 -14.74
N ILE A 542 -23.63 -30.45 -14.70
CA ILE A 542 -22.60 -30.12 -15.69
C ILE A 542 -21.39 -30.99 -15.37
N THR A 543 -20.95 -31.80 -16.34
CA THR A 543 -19.79 -32.68 -16.20
C THR A 543 -18.72 -32.30 -17.23
N HIS A 544 -17.71 -33.15 -17.40
CA HIS A 544 -16.74 -33.02 -18.49
C HIS A 544 -17.31 -33.42 -19.86
N GLU A 545 -18.46 -34.10 -19.89
CA GLU A 545 -19.17 -34.55 -21.10
C GLU A 545 -20.47 -33.78 -21.34
N VAL A 546 -21.18 -33.43 -20.25
CA VAL A 546 -22.45 -32.70 -20.29
C VAL A 546 -22.18 -31.21 -20.09
N MET A 547 -22.46 -30.40 -21.12
CA MET A 547 -22.17 -28.96 -21.12
C MET A 547 -23.45 -28.14 -21.26
N HIS A 548 -23.57 -27.07 -20.49
CA HIS A 548 -24.71 -26.15 -20.57
C HIS A 548 -24.25 -24.79 -21.08
N THR A 549 -25.10 -24.08 -21.82
CA THR A 549 -24.80 -22.75 -22.35
C THR A 549 -25.70 -21.70 -21.73
N LEU A 550 -25.10 -20.69 -21.12
CA LEU A 550 -25.76 -19.50 -20.60
C LEU A 550 -25.75 -18.41 -21.68
N SER A 551 -26.91 -17.93 -22.07
CA SER A 551 -27.10 -16.93 -23.12
C SER A 551 -27.65 -15.64 -22.52
N PHE A 552 -26.83 -14.61 -22.50
CA PHE A 552 -27.17 -13.28 -22.00
C PHE A 552 -27.52 -12.38 -23.18
N ARG A 553 -28.81 -12.08 -23.36
CA ARG A 553 -29.28 -11.24 -24.46
C ARG A 553 -29.10 -9.75 -24.14
N GLY A 554 -28.78 -8.94 -25.14
CA GLY A 554 -28.26 -7.58 -24.99
C GLY A 554 -29.10 -6.57 -24.21
N ARG A 555 -30.41 -6.79 -24.05
CA ARG A 555 -31.23 -5.95 -23.16
C ARG A 555 -30.79 -6.04 -21.68
N TYR A 556 -30.31 -7.22 -21.27
CA TYR A 556 -29.95 -7.50 -19.87
C TYR A 556 -28.46 -7.29 -19.60
N ILE A 557 -27.63 -7.38 -20.65
CA ILE A 557 -26.19 -7.22 -20.57
C ILE A 557 -25.77 -6.34 -21.75
N PRO A 558 -25.71 -5.01 -21.56
CA PRO A 558 -25.11 -4.15 -22.56
C PRO A 558 -23.63 -4.52 -22.67
N LEU A 559 -23.17 -4.75 -23.90
CA LEU A 559 -21.74 -4.95 -24.14
C LEU A 559 -21.01 -3.64 -23.87
N PRO A 560 -19.77 -3.69 -23.35
CA PRO A 560 -18.91 -2.52 -23.26
C PRO A 560 -18.76 -1.83 -24.62
N ASP A 561 -18.70 -0.50 -24.62
CA ASP A 561 -18.51 0.30 -25.84
C ASP A 561 -17.12 0.06 -26.46
N GLU A 562 -16.14 -0.36 -25.65
CA GLU A 562 -14.77 -0.58 -26.06
C GLU A 562 -14.17 -1.86 -25.44
N GLY A 563 -12.97 -2.23 -25.89
CA GLY A 563 -12.21 -3.34 -25.33
C GLY A 563 -12.36 -4.67 -26.07
N PHE A 564 -11.56 -5.65 -25.63
CA PHE A 564 -11.56 -7.00 -26.16
C PHE A 564 -12.12 -7.94 -25.11
N LEU A 565 -12.97 -8.88 -25.51
CA LEU A 565 -13.41 -9.95 -24.61
C LEU A 565 -12.41 -11.11 -24.68
N PRO A 566 -11.95 -11.64 -23.53
CA PRO A 566 -11.15 -12.85 -23.53
C PRO A 566 -12.04 -14.01 -23.99
N THR A 567 -11.44 -15.04 -24.58
CA THR A 567 -12.19 -16.25 -24.94
C THR A 567 -12.69 -17.03 -23.71
N ARG A 568 -12.15 -16.73 -22.52
CA ARG A 568 -12.50 -17.36 -21.24
C ARG A 568 -12.73 -16.31 -20.16
N PHE A 569 -13.73 -16.53 -19.31
CA PHE A 569 -13.93 -15.71 -18.12
C PHE A 569 -13.37 -16.38 -16.87
N ALA A 570 -12.97 -15.57 -15.90
CA ALA A 570 -12.78 -16.06 -14.54
C ALA A 570 -14.15 -16.33 -13.92
N ALA A 571 -14.27 -17.45 -13.21
CA ALA A 571 -15.52 -17.85 -12.58
C ALA A 571 -15.27 -18.60 -11.27
N GLU A 572 -16.26 -18.52 -10.39
CA GLU A 572 -16.37 -19.26 -9.13
C GLU A 572 -17.60 -20.16 -9.19
#